data_AF-A0A9E1TP50-F1
#
_entry.id   AF-A0A9E1TP50-F1
#
_cell.length_a   1.000
_cell.length_b   1.000
_cell.length_c   1.000
_cell.angle_alpha   90.00
_cell.angle_beta   90.00
_cell.angle_gamma   90.00
#
_symmetry.space_group_name_H-M   'P 1'
#
loop_
_entity.id
_entity.type
_entity.pdbx_description
1 polymer ?
#
loop_
_entity_poly.entity_id
_entity_poly.type
_entity_poly.pdbx_seq_one_letter_code
_entity_poly.pdbx_strand_id
1 'polypeptide(L)' 'TIDFAGSDWDPVASLIFCGPVKTNYTIINGKIVVAEGQLTTMDMNKMLTEHKRLSHHLMTA' A
#
# COMPACT_ATOMS: atom_id res chain seq x y z
N THR A 1 12.46 -4.06 -9.17
CA THR A 1 12.49 -2.88 -8.28
C THR A 1 13.60 -3.07 -7.27
N ILE A 2 14.07 -2.02 -6.57
CA ILE A 2 15.10 -2.17 -5.53
C ILE A 2 14.58 -3.00 -4.34
N ASP A 3 13.25 -3.11 -4.22
CA ASP A 3 12.55 -3.80 -3.12
C ASP A 3 12.94 -5.26 -2.91
N PHE A 4 13.47 -5.96 -3.93
CA PHE A 4 13.87 -7.38 -3.85
C PHE A 4 15.32 -7.61 -4.31
N ALA A 5 16.17 -6.59 -4.20
CA ALA A 5 17.54 -6.68 -4.69
C ALA A 5 18.34 -7.78 -3.95
N GLY A 6 18.96 -8.70 -4.70
CA GLY A 6 19.85 -9.74 -4.15
C GLY A 6 19.14 -10.98 -3.62
N SER A 7 17.83 -11.08 -3.79
CA SER A 7 17.01 -12.20 -3.31
C SER A 7 16.31 -12.96 -4.45
N ASP A 8 16.76 -12.77 -5.70
CA ASP A 8 16.20 -13.37 -6.92
C ASP A 8 16.11 -14.91 -6.87
N TRP A 9 16.91 -15.56 -6.03
CA TRP A 9 16.95 -17.01 -5.88
C TRP A 9 15.76 -17.57 -5.09
N ASP A 10 15.12 -16.78 -4.22
CA ASP A 10 13.93 -17.16 -3.46
C ASP A 10 12.95 -15.99 -3.33
N PRO A 11 11.99 -15.86 -4.27
CA PRO A 11 11.01 -14.78 -4.24
C PRO A 11 10.02 -14.88 -3.07
N VAL A 12 9.84 -16.04 -2.45
CA VAL A 12 8.93 -16.21 -1.31
C VAL A 12 9.60 -15.71 -0.04
N ALA A 13 10.84 -16.12 0.22
CA ALA A 13 11.64 -15.58 1.32
C ALA A 13 11.83 -14.06 1.18
N SER A 14 12.00 -13.56 -0.05
CA SER A 14 12.09 -12.13 -0.36
C SER A 14 10.94 -11.30 0.21
N LEU A 15 9.70 -11.82 0.17
CA LEU A 15 8.51 -11.12 0.71
C LEU A 15 8.61 -10.86 2.21
N ILE A 16 9.37 -11.68 2.95
CA ILE A 16 9.54 -11.56 4.39
C ILE A 16 10.80 -10.77 4.73
N PHE A 17 11.92 -11.06 4.04
CA PHE A 17 13.23 -10.56 4.45
C PHE A 17 13.63 -9.22 3.82
N CYS A 18 13.03 -8.81 2.71
CA CYS A 18 13.39 -7.55 2.03
C CYS A 18 12.54 -6.34 2.48
N GLY A 19 11.61 -6.53 3.41
CA GLY A 19 10.81 -5.46 4.03
C GLY A 19 9.37 -5.39 3.53
N PRO A 20 8.54 -4.52 4.14
CA PRO A 20 7.16 -4.38 3.71
C PRO A 20 7.10 -3.71 2.34
N VAL A 21 6.82 -4.50 1.31
CA VAL A 21 6.60 -4.05 -0.06
C VAL A 21 5.12 -3.76 -0.31
N LYS A 22 4.83 -2.76 -1.16
CA LYS A 22 3.45 -2.51 -1.58
C LYS A 22 2.99 -3.61 -2.52
N THR A 23 1.74 -4.04 -2.37
CA THR A 23 1.14 -5.00 -3.31
C THR A 23 0.89 -4.33 -4.66
N ASN A 24 1.22 -5.01 -5.76
CA ASN A 24 0.76 -4.58 -7.08
C ASN A 24 -0.75 -4.80 -7.24
N TYR A 25 -1.28 -5.92 -6.75
CA TYR A 25 -2.71 -6.23 -6.82
C TYR A 25 -3.21 -6.78 -5.49
N THR A 26 -4.42 -6.37 -5.10
CA THR A 26 -5.15 -6.93 -3.95
C THR A 26 -6.58 -7.21 -4.39
N ILE A 27 -7.03 -8.45 -4.22
CA ILE A 27 -8.37 -8.90 -4.64
C ILE A 27 -9.13 -9.34 -3.38
N ILE A 28 -10.32 -8.78 -3.18
CA ILE A 28 -11.20 -9.12 -2.06
C ILE A 28 -12.54 -9.56 -2.64
N ASN A 29 -12.97 -10.79 -2.33
CA ASN A 29 -14.23 -11.35 -2.81
C ASN A 29 -14.43 -11.22 -4.33
N GLY A 30 -13.39 -11.54 -5.12
CA GLY A 30 -13.40 -11.46 -6.57
C GLY A 30 -13.30 -10.04 -7.17
N LYS A 31 -13.20 -8.99 -6.33
CA LYS A 31 -13.07 -7.60 -6.78
C LYS A 31 -11.64 -7.10 -6.60
N ILE A 32 -11.08 -6.47 -7.62
CA ILE A 32 -9.77 -5.81 -7.54
C ILE A 32 -9.94 -4.52 -6.72
N VAL A 33 -9.28 -4.45 -5.57
CA VAL A 33 -9.30 -3.30 -4.63
C VAL A 33 -8.01 -2.47 -4.74
N VAL A 34 -6.90 -3.11 -5.11
CA VAL A 34 -5.64 -2.45 -5.49
C VAL A 34 -5.25 -2.96 -6.88
N ALA A 35 -4.90 -2.06 -7.78
CA ALA A 35 -4.33 -2.34 -9.09
C ALA A 35 -3.09 -1.47 -9.30
N GLU A 36 -1.99 -2.08 -9.74
CA GLU A 36 -0.71 -1.43 -9.97
C GLU A 36 -0.24 -0.56 -8.79
N GLY A 37 -0.48 -1.03 -7.56
CA GLY A 37 -0.10 -0.32 -6.34
C GLY A 37 -1.00 0.88 -5.98
N GLN A 38 -2.12 1.07 -6.68
CA GLN A 38 -3.09 2.13 -6.42
C GLN A 38 -4.45 1.55 -5.99
N LEU A 39 -5.14 2.22 -5.06
CA LEU A 39 -6.51 1.86 -4.70
C LEU A 39 -7.46 2.12 -5.88
N THR A 40 -8.32 1.16 -6.19
CA THR A 40 -9.33 1.26 -7.26
C THR A 40 -10.71 1.64 -6.73
N THR A 41 -10.96 1.39 -5.44
CA THR A 41 -12.28 1.56 -4.82
C THR A 41 -12.48 2.89 -4.12
N MET A 42 -11.40 3.64 -3.87
CA MET A 42 -11.41 4.92 -3.14
C MET A 42 -10.37 5.88 -3.72
N ASP A 43 -10.68 7.18 -3.66
CA ASP A 43 -9.75 8.24 -4.04
C ASP A 43 -8.74 8.49 -2.92
N MET A 44 -7.50 8.08 -3.16
CA MET A 44 -6.41 8.21 -2.19
C MET A 44 -6.14 9.67 -1.80
N ASN A 45 -6.20 10.60 -2.74
CA ASN A 45 -5.90 12.01 -2.48
C ASN A 45 -6.95 12.62 -1.56
N LYS A 46 -8.24 12.37 -1.84
CA LYS A 46 -9.33 12.82 -0.97
C LYS A 46 -9.19 12.25 0.43
N MET A 47 -8.86 10.96 0.55
CA MET A 47 -8.69 10.31 1.85
C MET A 47 -7.53 10.93 2.65
N LEU A 48 -6.39 11.19 2.00
CA LEU A 48 -5.24 11.82 2.64
C LEU A 48 -5.52 13.26 3.08
N THR A 49 -6.23 14.04 2.27
CA THR A 49 -6.64 15.41 2.63
C THR A 49 -7.53 15.40 3.87
N GLU A 50 -8.55 14.54 3.88
CA GLU A 50 -9.48 14.45 5.02
C GLU A 50 -8.78 13.93 6.27
N HIS A 51 -7.94 12.90 6.14
CA HIS A 51 -7.14 12.39 7.25
C HIS A 51 -6.26 13.49 7.86
N LYS A 52 -5.57 14.29 7.03
CA LYS A 52 -4.74 15.40 7.51
C LYS A 52 -5.56 16.46 8.24
N ARG A 53 -6.74 16.80 7.73
CA ARG A 53 -7.67 17.76 8.36
C ARG A 53 -8.11 17.27 9.75
N LEU A 54 -8.50 16.01 9.86
CA LEU A 54 -8.94 15.39 11.12
C LEU A 54 -7.78 15.29 12.13
N SER A 55 -6.60 14.85 11.70
CA SER A 55 -5.42 14.80 12.56
C SER A 55 -5.02 16.18 13.07
N HIS A 56 -5.07 17.22 12.23
CA HIS A 56 -4.82 18.59 12.68
C HIS A 56 -5.85 19.04 13.71
N HIS A 57 -7.15 18.76 13.49
CA HIS A 57 -8.19 19.11 14.44
C HIS A 57 -7.94 18.45 15.80
N LEU A 58 -7.60 17.16 15.82
CA LEU A 58 -7.27 16.41 17.04
C LEU A 58 -6.06 16.99 17.79
N MET A 59 -5.04 17.47 17.06
CA MET A 59 -3.84 18.05 17.68
C MET A 59 -4.06 19.46 18.26
N THR A 60 -5.04 20.20 17.74
CA THR A 60 -5.32 21.59 18.15
C THR A 60 -6.51 21.75 19.09
N ALA A 61 -7.29 20.68 19.29
CA ALA A 61 -8.37 20.62 20.27
C ALA A 61 -7.79 20.41 21.68
#